data_AF-A0A9D1IHA2-F1
#
_entry.id   AF-A0A9D1IHA2-F1
#
_cell.length_a   1.000
_cell.length_b   1.000
_cell.length_c   1.000
_cell.angle_alpha   90.00
_cell.angle_beta   90.00
_cell.angle_gamma   90.00
#
_symmetry.space_group_name_H-M   'P 1'
#
loop_
_entity.id
_entity.type
_entity.pdbx_description
1 polymer ?
#
loop_
_entity_poly.entity_id
_entity_poly.type
_entity_poly.pdbx_seq_one_letter_code
_entity_poly.pdbx_strand_id
1 'polypeptide(L)'
;MRRLLQVGSALLLALLTLLPVCMAVAACFGYRFRLGSYPAFAALTAVLSVVCAAVAFSLRREAAPVFRKFAALPAVVLPLAVLDALLVFLPCRTAFVGGCVLLCLPACFVFTACGTPSAAPRVVSLLLSGVLTVFAGGAAAFAAVFGNLARNTVVRALTSPDGAYIAEIISSDQGALGGDTFVDVRKNRGVTTPLFSVTPGRGQRVYSGDWGAQRDLEVRWTDNGDLLVNGQVCTFAGP
;
A
#
# COMPACT_ATOMS: atom_id res chain seq x y z
N MET A 1 17.93 28.41 10.31
CA MET A 1 18.02 26.97 10.66
C MET A 1 16.82 26.42 11.45
N ARG A 2 16.31 27.09 12.51
CA ARG A 2 15.09 26.62 13.23
C ARG A 2 13.81 26.52 12.38
N ARG A 3 13.52 27.53 11.54
CA ARG A 3 12.39 27.47 10.59
C ARG A 3 12.54 26.34 9.57
N LEU A 4 13.77 26.09 9.10
CA LEU A 4 14.08 25.00 8.18
C LEU A 4 13.77 23.64 8.81
N LEU A 5 14.10 23.45 10.10
CA LEU A 5 13.79 22.23 10.84
C LEU A 5 12.28 22.02 10.99
N GLN A 6 11.52 23.08 11.29
CA GLN A 6 10.06 23.01 11.44
C GLN A 6 9.34 22.72 10.11
N VAL A 7 9.69 23.47 9.06
CA VAL A 7 9.10 23.28 7.74
C VAL A 7 9.52 21.93 7.17
N GLY A 8 10.81 21.59 7.26
CA GLY A 8 11.34 20.31 6.77
C GLY A 8 10.72 19.11 7.48
N SER A 9 10.55 19.15 8.80
CA SER A 9 9.92 18.04 9.54
C SER A 9 8.44 17.87 9.21
N ALA A 10 7.70 18.97 9.04
CA ALA A 10 6.30 18.93 8.60
C ALA A 10 6.18 18.36 7.19
N LEU A 11 7.08 18.78 6.28
CA LEU A 11 7.09 18.33 4.88
C LEU A 11 7.50 16.86 4.78
N LEU A 12 8.47 16.41 5.59
CA LEU A 12 8.85 15.00 5.70
C LEU A 12 7.68 14.16 6.20
N LEU A 13 6.98 14.61 7.25
CA LEU A 13 5.82 13.91 7.77
C LEU A 13 4.71 13.82 6.72
N ALA A 14 4.40 14.93 6.05
CA ALA A 14 3.39 14.96 4.99
C ALA A 14 3.73 14.00 3.85
N LEU A 15 5.02 13.91 3.48
CA LEU A 15 5.46 13.02 2.42
C LEU A 15 5.36 11.54 2.84
N LEU A 16 5.80 11.20 4.06
CA LEU A 16 5.73 9.84 4.61
C LEU A 16 4.29 9.36 4.87
N THR A 17 3.34 10.27 5.10
CA THR A 17 1.93 9.91 5.28
C THR A 17 1.13 9.90 3.98
N LEU A 18 1.60 10.58 2.93
CA LEU A 18 0.87 10.72 1.66
C LEU A 18 0.47 9.36 1.09
N LEU A 19 1.45 8.48 0.90
CA LEU A 19 1.22 7.17 0.29
C LEU A 19 0.29 6.26 1.12
N PRO A 20 0.54 6.01 2.43
CA PRO A 20 -0.34 5.15 3.21
C PRO A 20 -1.75 5.72 3.34
N VAL A 21 -1.92 7.04 3.46
CA VAL A 21 -3.24 7.69 3.52
C VAL A 21 -3.98 7.54 2.19
N CYS A 22 -3.33 7.84 1.06
CA CYS A 22 -3.95 7.67 -0.26
C CYS A 22 -4.35 6.22 -0.53
N MET A 23 -3.52 5.25 -0.12
CA MET A 23 -3.85 3.83 -0.22
C MET A 23 -5.02 3.44 0.67
N ALA A 24 -5.06 3.89 1.93
CA ALA A 24 -6.16 3.61 2.85
C ALA A 24 -7.49 4.19 2.35
N VAL A 25 -7.49 5.47 1.93
CA VAL A 25 -8.67 6.13 1.36
C VAL A 25 -9.16 5.38 0.12
N ALA A 26 -8.27 5.05 -0.83
CA ALA A 26 -8.65 4.31 -2.02
C ALA A 26 -9.25 2.93 -1.67
N ALA A 27 -8.64 2.22 -0.71
CA ALA A 27 -9.12 0.91 -0.26
C ALA A 27 -10.53 0.98 0.35
N CYS A 28 -10.85 2.02 1.14
CA CYS A 28 -12.19 2.24 1.69
C CYS A 28 -13.28 2.36 0.61
N PHE A 29 -12.94 2.85 -0.58
CA PHE A 29 -13.87 2.98 -1.71
C PHE A 29 -13.81 1.81 -2.71
N GLY A 30 -13.10 0.72 -2.38
CA GLY A 30 -12.94 -0.44 -3.26
C GLY A 30 -11.99 -0.17 -4.44
N TYR A 31 -11.05 0.76 -4.30
CA TYR A 31 -10.04 1.09 -5.29
C TYR A 31 -8.63 0.76 -4.80
N ARG A 32 -7.69 0.75 -5.73
CA ARG A 32 -6.25 0.63 -5.49
C ARG A 32 -5.57 1.90 -5.96
N PHE A 33 -4.78 2.50 -5.08
CA PHE A 33 -3.93 3.64 -5.39
C PHE A 33 -2.53 3.16 -5.77
N ARG A 34 -1.94 3.75 -6.80
CA ARG A 34 -0.52 3.60 -7.16
C ARG A 34 0.06 4.95 -7.54
N LEU A 35 1.34 5.15 -7.21
CA LEU A 35 2.11 6.30 -7.66
C LEU A 35 2.43 6.19 -9.15
N GLY A 36 2.51 7.33 -9.83
CA GLY A 36 2.97 7.41 -11.22
C GLY A 36 4.47 7.09 -11.35
N SER A 37 5.27 7.46 -10.34
CA SER A 37 6.70 7.11 -10.26
C SER A 37 7.15 6.84 -8.83
N TYR A 38 7.26 5.55 -8.47
CA TYR A 38 7.87 5.12 -7.20
C TYR A 38 9.33 5.57 -7.05
N PRO A 39 10.20 5.50 -8.08
CA PRO A 39 11.58 5.98 -7.96
C PRO A 39 11.69 7.46 -7.63
N ALA A 40 10.88 8.32 -8.27
CA ALA A 40 10.91 9.76 -8.00
C ALA A 40 10.46 10.08 -6.57
N PHE A 41 9.40 9.40 -6.11
CA PHE A 41 8.90 9.53 -4.74
C PHE A 41 9.94 9.06 -3.71
N ALA A 42 10.57 7.90 -3.95
CA ALA A 42 11.62 7.35 -3.09
C ALA A 42 12.86 8.27 -3.00
N ALA A 43 13.27 8.85 -4.13
CA ALA A 43 14.38 9.79 -4.16
C ALA A 43 14.05 11.06 -3.36
N LEU A 44 12.84 11.59 -3.50
CA LEU A 44 12.39 12.78 -2.78
C LEU A 44 12.33 12.54 -1.25
N THR A 45 11.76 11.41 -0.81
CA THR A 45 11.73 11.03 0.61
C THR A 45 13.13 10.81 1.18
N ALA A 46 14.03 10.17 0.43
CA ALA A 46 15.42 9.97 0.83
C ALA A 46 16.19 11.29 0.98
N VAL A 47 16.09 12.19 0.00
CA VAL A 47 16.77 13.50 0.07
C VAL A 47 16.26 14.32 1.26
N LEU A 48 14.93 14.38 1.43
CA LEU A 48 14.33 15.17 2.50
C LEU A 48 14.66 14.60 3.89
N SER A 49 14.64 13.28 4.06
CA SER A 49 15.01 12.62 5.31
C SER A 49 16.47 12.87 5.67
N VAL A 50 17.40 12.78 4.71
CA VAL A 50 18.84 13.07 4.93
C VAL A 50 19.04 14.53 5.34
N VAL A 51 18.39 15.48 4.66
CA VAL A 51 18.47 16.90 5.02
C VAL A 51 17.92 17.15 6.42
N CYS A 52 16.74 16.60 6.75
CA CYS A 52 16.16 16.73 8.08
C CYS A 52 17.06 16.12 9.16
N ALA A 53 17.66 14.96 8.92
CA ALA A 53 18.59 14.29 9.82
C ALA A 53 19.85 15.13 10.06
N ALA A 54 20.47 15.65 9.00
CA ALA A 54 21.67 16.48 9.08
C ALA A 54 21.42 17.77 9.87
N VAL A 55 20.29 18.43 9.63
CA VAL A 55 19.88 19.64 10.36
C VAL A 55 19.58 19.32 11.82
N ALA A 56 18.86 18.24 12.11
CA ALA A 56 18.56 17.80 13.48
C ALA A 56 19.83 17.44 14.27
N PHE A 57 20.79 16.76 13.62
CA PHE A 57 22.08 16.41 14.22
C PHE A 57 22.90 17.66 14.54
N SER A 58 23.02 18.59 13.59
CA SER A 58 23.79 19.82 13.74
C SER A 58 23.24 20.72 14.86
N LEU A 59 21.91 20.76 15.01
CA LEU A 59 21.24 21.63 15.98
C LEU A 59 20.82 20.91 17.27
N ARG A 60 21.31 19.70 17.54
CA ARG A 60 20.84 18.86 18.67
C ARG A 60 20.81 19.58 20.03
N ARG A 61 21.75 20.49 20.27
CA ARG A 61 21.85 21.27 21.53
C ARG A 61 20.89 22.47 21.55
N GLU A 62 20.66 23.11 20.41
CA GLU A 62 19.89 24.36 20.31
C GLU A 62 18.42 24.16 19.91
N ALA A 63 18.08 22.98 19.38
CA ALA A 63 16.75 22.62 18.90
C ALA A 63 15.88 21.96 19.98
N ALA A 64 16.43 21.66 21.16
CA ALA A 64 15.70 21.13 22.31
C ALA A 64 14.36 21.85 22.63
N PRO A 65 14.26 23.21 22.62
CA PRO A 65 12.98 23.88 22.86
C PRO A 65 11.98 23.73 21.70
N VAL A 66 12.45 23.58 20.46
CA VAL A 66 11.59 23.37 19.28
C VAL A 66 11.01 21.96 19.30
N PHE A 67 11.87 20.97 19.58
CA PHE A 67 11.47 19.58 19.72
C PHE A 67 10.58 19.32 20.93
N ARG A 68 10.73 20.06 22.05
CA ARG A 68 9.79 19.95 23.18
C ARG A 68 8.37 20.35 22.83
N LYS A 69 8.17 21.37 21.97
CA LYS A 69 6.83 21.78 21.51
C LYS A 69 6.18 20.76 20.60
N PHE A 70 6.99 19.95 19.90
CA PHE A 70 6.53 18.95 18.94
C PHE A 70 7.13 17.57 19.23
N ALA A 71 7.16 17.16 20.50
CA ALA A 71 7.95 16.00 20.94
C ALA A 71 7.48 14.67 20.33
N ALA A 72 6.20 14.59 19.95
CA ALA A 72 5.63 13.41 19.30
C ALA A 72 6.05 13.28 17.83
N LEU A 73 6.34 14.40 17.16
CA LEU A 73 6.54 14.45 15.71
C LEU A 73 7.75 13.61 15.27
N PRO A 74 8.95 13.76 15.87
CA PRO A 74 10.10 12.94 15.51
C PRO A 74 9.96 11.47 15.89
N ALA A 75 9.12 11.13 16.88
CA ALA A 75 8.89 9.75 17.30
C ALA A 75 8.06 8.96 16.27
N VAL A 76 7.18 9.62 15.53
CA VAL A 76 6.31 8.96 14.53
C VAL A 76 7.01 8.81 13.17
N VAL A 77 8.08 9.57 12.91
CA VAL A 77 8.80 9.52 11.62
C VAL A 77 9.38 8.15 11.31
N LEU A 78 10.04 7.49 12.27
CA LEU A 78 10.66 6.18 12.03
C LEU A 78 9.64 5.07 11.66
N PRO A 79 8.53 4.85 12.39
CA PRO A 79 7.57 3.81 12.01
C PRO A 79 6.87 4.14 10.68
N LEU A 80 6.62 5.42 10.40
CA LEU A 80 6.11 5.85 9.09
C LEU A 80 7.12 5.60 7.97
N ALA A 81 8.42 5.84 8.21
CA ALA A 81 9.45 5.56 7.23
C ALA A 81 9.58 4.06 6.92
N VAL A 82 9.41 3.20 7.92
CA VAL A 82 9.33 1.74 7.70
C VAL A 82 8.10 1.39 6.87
N LEU A 83 6.93 1.93 7.20
CA LEU A 83 5.70 1.70 6.44
C LEU A 83 5.84 2.17 4.98
N ASP A 84 6.35 3.38 4.77
CA ASP A 84 6.58 3.97 3.44
C ASP A 84 7.59 3.15 2.63
N ALA A 85 8.70 2.75 3.25
CA ALA A 85 9.69 1.87 2.62
C ALA A 85 9.08 0.58 2.08
N LEU A 86 8.18 -0.04 2.84
CA LEU A 86 7.46 -1.24 2.40
C LEU A 86 6.54 -0.94 1.22
N LEU A 87 5.72 0.12 1.33
CA LEU A 87 4.74 0.49 0.31
C LEU A 87 5.40 0.95 -1.01
N VAL A 88 6.64 1.44 -0.97
CA VAL A 88 7.41 1.86 -2.14
C VAL A 88 8.24 0.73 -2.73
N PHE A 89 8.89 -0.09 -1.90
CA PHE A 89 9.79 -1.16 -2.36
C PHE A 89 9.03 -2.38 -2.90
N LEU A 90 7.90 -2.76 -2.28
CA LEU A 90 7.12 -3.93 -2.70
C LEU A 90 6.64 -3.85 -4.17
N PRO A 91 6.04 -2.72 -4.63
CA PRO A 91 5.62 -2.58 -6.02
C PRO A 91 6.78 -2.36 -7.01
N CYS A 92 7.91 -1.80 -6.56
CA CYS A 92 9.03 -1.40 -7.41
C CYS A 92 10.37 -1.89 -6.85
N ARG A 93 10.67 -3.17 -7.05
CA ARG A 93 11.87 -3.86 -6.53
C ARG A 93 13.14 -3.59 -7.36
N THR A 94 13.44 -2.32 -7.60
CA THR A 94 14.65 -1.91 -8.33
C THR A 94 15.80 -1.60 -7.36
N ALA A 95 17.04 -1.80 -7.81
CA ALA A 95 18.22 -1.48 -7.01
C ALA A 95 18.27 0.01 -6.59
N PHE A 96 17.82 0.91 -7.48
CA PHE A 96 17.73 2.35 -7.19
C PHE A 96 16.77 2.65 -6.03
N VAL A 97 15.54 2.12 -6.08
CA VAL A 97 14.55 2.29 -5.00
C VAL A 97 15.07 1.67 -3.70
N GLY A 98 15.70 0.49 -3.77
CA GLY A 98 16.36 -0.12 -2.63
C GLY A 98 17.43 0.79 -2.00
N GLY A 99 18.28 1.43 -2.83
CA GLY A 99 19.26 2.41 -2.39
C GLY A 99 18.64 3.63 -1.70
N CYS A 100 17.55 4.18 -2.25
CA CYS A 100 16.83 5.29 -1.62
C CYS A 100 16.25 4.90 -0.25
N VAL A 101 15.67 3.71 -0.12
CA VAL A 101 15.15 3.19 1.16
C VAL A 101 16.27 3.00 2.17
N LEU A 102 17.41 2.44 1.75
CA LEU A 102 18.60 2.27 2.60
C LEU A 102 19.20 3.59 3.09
N LEU A 103 19.02 4.69 2.35
CA LEU A 103 19.39 6.04 2.81
C LEU A 103 18.33 6.65 3.74
N CYS A 104 17.05 6.44 3.43
CA CYS A 104 15.93 7.02 4.16
C CYS A 104 15.83 6.47 5.60
N LEU A 105 15.92 5.16 5.79
CA LEU A 105 15.72 4.54 7.11
C LEU A 105 16.74 4.99 8.16
N PRO A 106 18.07 4.98 7.90
CA PRO A 106 19.06 5.50 8.85
C PRO A 106 18.90 7.00 9.09
N ALA A 107 18.56 7.78 8.06
CA ALA A 107 18.32 9.22 8.22
C ALA A 107 17.12 9.48 9.15
N CYS A 108 16.00 8.78 8.95
CA CYS A 108 14.84 8.84 9.83
C CYS A 108 15.17 8.38 11.26
N PHE A 109 16.01 7.35 11.42
CA PHE A 109 16.49 6.92 12.73
C PHE A 109 17.30 8.02 13.44
N VAL A 110 18.27 8.63 12.75
CA VAL A 110 19.07 9.75 13.28
C VAL A 110 18.18 10.93 13.63
N PHE A 111 17.20 11.26 12.78
CA PHE A 111 16.23 12.32 13.03
C PHE A 111 15.40 12.05 14.28
N THR A 112 14.86 10.83 14.43
CA THR A 112 14.13 10.43 15.64
C THR A 112 15.02 10.48 16.87
N ALA A 113 16.25 9.97 16.81
CA ALA A 113 17.18 9.94 17.94
C ALA A 113 17.60 11.34 18.41
N CYS A 114 17.83 12.27 17.49
CA CYS A 114 18.22 13.66 17.81
C CYS A 114 17.01 14.53 18.18
N GLY A 115 15.84 14.24 17.62
CA GLY A 115 14.64 15.09 17.75
C GLY A 115 13.74 14.77 18.94
N THR A 116 13.90 13.63 19.59
CA THR A 116 13.04 13.22 20.71
C THR A 116 13.68 13.57 22.06
N PRO A 117 13.05 14.42 22.89
CA PRO A 117 13.67 14.92 24.12
C PRO A 117 13.78 13.86 25.22
N SER A 118 12.87 12.89 25.27
CA SER A 118 12.82 11.84 26.30
C SER A 118 13.01 10.44 25.70
N ALA A 119 13.44 9.49 26.54
CA ALA A 119 13.70 8.12 26.12
C ALA A 119 12.42 7.32 25.80
N ALA A 120 11.33 7.55 26.54
CA ALA A 120 10.08 6.80 26.37
C ALA A 120 9.52 6.81 24.92
N PRO A 121 9.29 7.96 24.25
CA PRO A 121 8.78 7.97 22.88
C PRO A 121 9.79 7.39 21.86
N ARG A 122 11.10 7.43 22.14
CA ARG A 122 12.10 6.76 21.30
C ARG A 122 11.96 5.25 21.36
N VAL A 123 11.83 4.71 22.57
CA VAL A 123 11.68 3.28 22.80
C VAL A 123 10.40 2.80 22.13
N VAL A 124 9.28 3.51 22.31
CA VAL A 124 8.01 3.19 21.64
C VAL A 124 8.15 3.21 20.12
N SER A 125 8.79 4.25 19.57
CA SER A 125 9.04 4.37 18.13
C SER A 125 9.87 3.21 17.59
N LEU A 126 10.95 2.84 18.30
CA LEU A 126 11.83 1.74 17.94
C LEU A 126 11.09 0.39 17.98
N LEU A 127 10.32 0.14 19.04
CA LEU A 127 9.50 -1.07 19.20
C LEU A 127 8.48 -1.17 18.07
N LEU A 128 7.73 -0.09 17.80
CA LEU A 128 6.72 -0.08 16.74
C LEU A 128 7.34 -0.33 15.36
N SER A 129 8.49 0.30 15.08
CA SER A 129 9.23 0.13 13.82
C SER A 129 9.79 -1.29 13.69
N GLY A 130 10.28 -1.87 14.79
CA GLY A 130 10.76 -3.25 14.84
C GLY A 130 9.63 -4.26 14.59
N VAL A 131 8.49 -4.08 15.26
CA VAL A 131 7.29 -4.90 15.05
C VAL A 131 6.84 -4.83 13.60
N LEU A 132 6.71 -3.63 13.02
CA LEU A 132 6.35 -3.45 11.60
C LEU A 132 7.33 -4.16 10.66
N THR A 133 8.64 -4.04 10.93
CA THR A 133 9.67 -4.68 10.11
C THR A 133 9.59 -6.21 10.20
N VAL A 134 9.40 -6.77 11.39
CA VAL A 134 9.26 -8.23 11.58
C VAL A 134 8.01 -8.75 10.87
N PHE A 135 6.86 -8.11 11.05
CA PHE A 135 5.63 -8.52 10.36
C PHE A 135 5.77 -8.44 8.85
N ALA A 136 6.36 -7.36 8.34
CA ALA A 136 6.55 -7.20 6.91
C ALA A 136 7.57 -8.17 6.32
N GLY A 137 8.68 -8.42 7.03
CA GLY A 137 9.68 -9.42 6.65
C GLY A 137 9.10 -10.83 6.64
N GLY A 138 8.32 -11.18 7.67
CA GLY A 138 7.59 -12.46 7.75
C GLY A 138 6.59 -12.62 6.60
N ALA A 139 5.78 -11.60 6.32
CA ALA A 139 4.84 -11.61 5.21
C ALA A 139 5.54 -11.71 3.85
N ALA A 140 6.68 -11.03 3.67
CA ALA A 140 7.48 -11.10 2.45
C ALA A 140 8.12 -12.49 2.27
N ALA A 141 8.64 -13.09 3.33
CA ALA A 141 9.17 -14.45 3.31
C ALA A 141 8.08 -15.47 2.98
N PHE A 142 6.90 -15.35 3.61
CA PHE A 142 5.74 -16.19 3.31
C PHE A 142 5.33 -16.03 1.83
N ALA A 143 5.23 -14.81 1.32
CA ALA A 143 4.92 -14.56 -0.08
C ALA A 143 6.01 -15.08 -1.03
N ALA A 144 7.28 -15.08 -0.64
CA ALA A 144 8.36 -15.63 -1.46
C ALA A 144 8.28 -17.16 -1.57
N VAL A 145 7.89 -17.85 -0.49
CA VAL A 145 7.77 -19.32 -0.47
C VAL A 145 6.45 -19.78 -1.09
N PHE A 146 5.34 -19.15 -0.75
CA PHE A 146 3.99 -19.63 -1.08
C PHE A 146 3.27 -18.78 -2.15
N GLY A 147 3.77 -17.59 -2.48
CA GLY A 147 3.06 -16.64 -3.34
C GLY A 147 2.88 -17.07 -4.79
N ASN A 148 3.61 -18.10 -5.24
CA ASN A 148 3.51 -18.67 -6.58
C ASN A 148 2.71 -19.98 -6.63
N LEU A 149 2.13 -20.45 -5.51
CA LEU A 149 1.38 -21.71 -5.48
C LEU A 149 0.01 -21.61 -6.13
N ALA A 150 -0.62 -20.44 -6.08
CA ALA A 150 -1.93 -20.21 -6.68
C ALA A 150 -1.80 -19.27 -7.89
N ARG A 151 -2.32 -19.71 -9.04
CA ARG A 151 -2.36 -18.95 -10.28
C ARG A 151 -3.79 -18.74 -10.71
N ASN A 152 -4.23 -17.49 -10.60
CA ASN A 152 -5.57 -17.08 -11.04
C ASN A 152 -5.50 -16.57 -12.47
N THR A 153 -6.36 -17.11 -13.33
CA THR A 153 -6.49 -16.70 -14.73
C THR A 153 -7.92 -16.25 -14.98
N VAL A 154 -8.08 -15.02 -15.48
CA VAL A 154 -9.40 -14.55 -15.95
C VAL A 154 -9.68 -15.21 -17.29
N VAL A 155 -10.68 -16.10 -17.32
CA VAL A 155 -11.06 -16.88 -18.51
C VAL A 155 -12.04 -16.10 -19.38
N ARG A 156 -12.94 -15.34 -18.74
CA ARG A 156 -13.93 -14.52 -19.42
C ARG A 156 -14.25 -13.29 -18.56
N ALA A 157 -14.56 -12.17 -19.20
CA ALA A 157 -15.00 -10.97 -18.53
C ALA A 157 -16.24 -10.38 -19.22
N LEU A 158 -17.23 -9.98 -18.44
CA LEU A 158 -18.53 -9.48 -18.91
C LEU A 158 -18.78 -8.10 -18.31
N THR A 159 -18.96 -7.10 -19.15
CA THR A 159 -19.21 -5.72 -18.71
C THR A 159 -20.71 -5.52 -18.45
N SER A 160 -21.07 -4.82 -17.38
CA SER A 160 -22.48 -4.46 -17.08
C SER A 160 -23.06 -3.57 -18.20
N PRO A 161 -24.39 -3.52 -18.38
CA PRO A 161 -25.02 -2.73 -19.45
C PRO A 161 -24.63 -1.24 -19.44
N ASP A 162 -24.48 -0.64 -18.26
CA ASP A 162 -24.02 0.75 -18.08
C ASP A 162 -22.49 0.94 -18.11
N GLY A 163 -21.73 -0.16 -18.19
CA GLY A 163 -20.28 -0.17 -18.16
C GLY A 163 -19.64 0.18 -16.82
N ALA A 164 -20.40 0.26 -15.72
CA ALA A 164 -19.89 0.57 -14.40
C ALA A 164 -19.13 -0.59 -13.75
N TYR A 165 -19.55 -1.84 -14.03
CA TYR A 165 -19.02 -3.06 -13.44
C TYR A 165 -18.53 -4.04 -14.50
N ILE A 166 -17.66 -4.95 -14.08
CA ILE A 166 -17.17 -6.08 -14.86
C ILE A 166 -17.20 -7.33 -13.99
N ALA A 167 -17.84 -8.39 -14.49
CA ALA A 167 -17.83 -9.71 -13.89
C ALA A 167 -16.72 -10.54 -14.54
N GLU A 168 -15.77 -11.01 -13.74
CA GLU A 168 -14.64 -11.81 -14.16
C GLU A 168 -14.85 -13.26 -13.71
N ILE A 169 -14.84 -14.18 -14.67
CA ILE A 169 -14.83 -15.62 -14.42
C ILE A 169 -13.36 -16.03 -14.30
N ILE A 170 -12.97 -16.46 -13.10
CA ILE A 170 -11.59 -16.72 -12.73
C ILE A 170 -11.42 -18.23 -12.54
N SER A 171 -10.48 -18.82 -13.27
CA SER A 171 -9.98 -20.15 -12.97
C SER A 171 -8.78 -20.01 -12.03
N SER A 172 -8.89 -20.59 -10.84
CA SER A 172 -7.86 -20.60 -9.82
C SER A 172 -7.17 -21.96 -9.79
N ASP A 173 -5.92 -22.01 -10.23
CA ASP A 173 -5.08 -23.21 -10.17
C ASP A 173 -4.21 -23.15 -8.91
N GLN A 174 -4.35 -24.10 -7.98
CA GLN A 174 -3.55 -24.20 -6.75
C GLN A 174 -2.50 -25.33 -6.82
N GLY A 175 -2.17 -25.78 -8.03
CA GLY A 175 -1.22 -26.86 -8.26
C GLY A 175 -1.71 -28.19 -7.71
N ALA A 176 -0.89 -28.85 -6.89
CA ALA A 176 -1.21 -30.17 -6.32
C ALA A 176 -2.41 -30.15 -5.34
N LEU A 177 -2.86 -28.96 -4.92
CA LEU A 177 -4.04 -28.79 -4.07
C LEU A 177 -5.35 -28.76 -4.88
N GLY A 178 -5.27 -28.83 -6.22
CA GLY A 178 -6.41 -28.76 -7.13
C GLY A 178 -6.67 -27.33 -7.61
N GLY A 179 -7.93 -26.97 -7.78
CA GLY A 179 -8.32 -25.65 -8.24
C GLY A 179 -9.80 -25.36 -8.03
N ASP A 180 -10.20 -24.15 -8.39
CA ASP A 180 -11.57 -23.66 -8.25
C ASP A 180 -11.95 -22.78 -9.43
N THR A 181 -13.24 -22.58 -9.61
CA THR A 181 -13.84 -21.56 -10.48
C THR A 181 -14.52 -20.50 -9.63
N PHE A 182 -14.19 -19.24 -9.85
CA PHE A 182 -14.80 -18.10 -9.17
C PHE A 182 -15.46 -17.15 -10.16
N VAL A 183 -16.50 -16.45 -9.70
CA VAL A 183 -16.99 -15.23 -10.37
C VAL A 183 -16.81 -14.07 -9.41
N ASP A 184 -15.99 -13.11 -9.80
CA ASP A 184 -15.75 -11.89 -9.04
C ASP A 184 -16.32 -10.70 -9.81
N VAL A 185 -17.10 -9.84 -9.16
CA VAL A 185 -17.62 -8.59 -9.73
C VAL A 185 -16.79 -7.43 -9.21
N ARG A 186 -16.27 -6.59 -10.10
CA ARG A 186 -15.50 -5.39 -9.73
C ARG A 186 -15.93 -4.17 -10.52
N LYS A 187 -15.59 -2.99 -10.01
CA LYS A 187 -15.73 -1.74 -10.75
C LYS A 187 -14.90 -1.79 -12.03
N ASN A 188 -15.39 -1.18 -13.10
CA ASN A 188 -14.73 -1.14 -14.40
C ASN A 188 -13.90 0.14 -14.60
N ARG A 189 -14.31 1.25 -13.97
CA ARG A 189 -13.71 2.57 -14.20
C ARG A 189 -12.64 2.91 -13.16
N GLY A 190 -11.57 3.55 -13.61
CA GLY A 190 -10.51 4.12 -12.79
C GLY A 190 -10.05 5.46 -13.34
N VAL A 191 -9.13 6.12 -12.63
CA VAL A 191 -8.51 7.37 -13.05
C VAL A 191 -7.01 7.16 -13.13
N THR A 192 -6.39 7.53 -14.25
CA THR A 192 -4.94 7.48 -14.43
C THR A 192 -4.43 8.85 -14.80
N THR A 193 -3.46 9.34 -14.03
CA THR A 193 -2.75 10.61 -14.26
C THR A 193 -1.24 10.36 -14.24
N PRO A 194 -0.41 11.30 -14.71
CA PRO A 194 1.05 11.16 -14.62
C PRO A 194 1.59 11.03 -13.18
N LEU A 195 0.87 11.56 -12.19
CA LEU A 195 1.30 11.58 -10.79
C LEU A 195 0.83 10.34 -10.02
N PHE A 196 -0.35 9.82 -10.33
CA PHE A 196 -0.94 8.67 -9.67
C PHE A 196 -2.01 8.00 -10.53
N SER A 197 -2.30 6.74 -10.21
CA SER A 197 -3.43 6.00 -10.75
C SER A 197 -4.30 5.42 -9.63
N VAL A 198 -5.61 5.58 -9.77
CA VAL A 198 -6.64 4.93 -8.96
C VAL A 198 -7.35 3.92 -9.86
N THR A 199 -7.06 2.64 -9.66
CA THR A 199 -7.66 1.54 -10.44
C THR A 199 -8.67 0.79 -9.58
N PRO A 200 -9.70 0.15 -10.17
CA PRO A 200 -10.58 -0.76 -9.42
C PRO A 200 -9.82 -1.76 -8.54
N GLY A 201 -10.35 -1.99 -7.34
CA GLY A 201 -9.82 -2.93 -6.35
C GLY A 201 -10.03 -4.40 -6.71
N ARG A 202 -9.89 -5.29 -5.71
CA ARG A 202 -10.33 -6.69 -5.88
C ARG A 202 -11.85 -6.70 -6.05
N GLY A 203 -12.34 -7.60 -6.90
CA GLY A 203 -13.77 -7.83 -7.03
C GLY A 203 -14.36 -8.50 -5.78
N GLN A 204 -15.66 -8.32 -5.61
CA GLN A 204 -16.48 -9.08 -4.68
C GLN A 204 -16.75 -10.45 -5.32
N ARG A 205 -16.41 -11.52 -4.61
CA ARG A 205 -16.76 -12.87 -5.03
C ARG A 205 -18.26 -13.09 -4.88
N VAL A 206 -18.92 -13.46 -5.96
CA VAL A 206 -20.36 -13.76 -5.99
C VAL A 206 -20.63 -15.25 -6.21
N TYR A 207 -19.66 -15.99 -6.74
CA TYR A 207 -19.77 -17.44 -6.95
C TYR A 207 -18.45 -18.17 -6.69
N SER A 208 -18.57 -19.40 -6.21
CA SER A 208 -17.47 -20.37 -6.03
C SER A 208 -17.95 -21.74 -6.47
N GLY A 209 -17.20 -22.41 -7.33
CA GLY A 209 -17.49 -23.75 -7.82
C GLY A 209 -16.22 -24.53 -8.16
N ASP A 210 -16.40 -25.77 -8.58
CA ASP A 210 -15.30 -26.72 -8.78
C ASP A 210 -14.38 -26.32 -9.94
N TRP A 211 -13.17 -26.86 -9.92
CA TRP A 211 -12.22 -26.69 -11.01
C TRP A 211 -12.76 -27.23 -12.34
N GLY A 212 -12.66 -26.45 -13.41
CA GLY A 212 -13.13 -26.86 -14.74
C GLY A 212 -14.58 -26.45 -15.03
N ALA A 213 -15.36 -26.10 -14.00
CA ALA A 213 -16.75 -25.66 -14.14
C ALA A 213 -16.90 -24.39 -15.00
N GLN A 214 -15.83 -23.63 -15.22
CA GLN A 214 -15.85 -22.42 -16.05
C GLN A 214 -16.36 -22.62 -17.50
N ARG A 215 -16.35 -23.86 -18.02
CA ARG A 215 -16.79 -24.15 -19.41
C ARG A 215 -18.30 -24.14 -19.56
N ASP A 216 -19.00 -24.60 -18.54
CA ASP A 216 -20.46 -24.80 -18.54
C ASP A 216 -21.18 -23.72 -17.72
N LEU A 217 -20.42 -22.79 -17.13
CA LEU A 217 -20.95 -21.71 -16.29
C LEU A 217 -21.69 -20.67 -17.14
N GLU A 218 -23.00 -20.57 -16.96
CA GLU A 218 -23.79 -19.47 -17.53
C GLU A 218 -23.68 -18.26 -16.61
N VAL A 219 -23.05 -17.19 -17.12
CA VAL A 219 -22.96 -15.90 -16.42
C VAL A 219 -23.50 -14.81 -17.33
N ARG A 220 -24.51 -14.07 -16.85
CA ARG A 220 -25.08 -12.93 -17.57
C ARG A 220 -25.59 -11.85 -16.63
N TRP A 221 -25.48 -10.62 -17.08
CA TRP A 221 -26.10 -9.48 -16.39
C TRP A 221 -27.61 -9.52 -16.59
N THR A 222 -28.38 -9.46 -15.50
CA THR A 222 -29.84 -9.27 -15.58
C THR A 222 -30.18 -7.79 -15.64
N ASP A 223 -29.44 -6.97 -14.92
CA ASP A 223 -29.45 -5.51 -14.98
C ASP A 223 -28.07 -4.94 -14.59
N ASN A 224 -28.02 -3.70 -14.07
CA ASN A 224 -26.77 -3.06 -13.64
C ASN A 224 -26.28 -3.48 -12.23
N GLY A 225 -27.14 -4.08 -11.41
CA GLY A 225 -26.87 -4.46 -10.01
C GLY A 225 -26.87 -5.96 -9.74
N ASP A 226 -27.44 -6.74 -10.66
CA ASP A 226 -27.68 -8.16 -10.50
C ASP A 226 -26.97 -8.98 -11.59
N LEU A 227 -26.31 -10.04 -11.13
CA LEU A 227 -25.64 -11.01 -11.99
C LEU A 227 -26.30 -12.37 -11.85
N LEU A 228 -26.74 -12.96 -12.94
CA LEU A 228 -27.25 -14.32 -12.96
C LEU A 228 -26.09 -15.29 -13.22
N VAL A 229 -25.88 -16.22 -12.28
CA VAL A 229 -24.88 -17.29 -12.36
C VAL A 229 -25.60 -18.63 -12.22
N ASN A 230 -25.57 -19.47 -13.26
CA ASN A 230 -26.28 -20.76 -13.31
C ASN A 230 -27.75 -20.70 -12.85
N GLY A 231 -28.48 -19.67 -13.28
CA GLY A 231 -29.90 -19.48 -12.95
C GLY A 231 -30.17 -18.86 -11.58
N GLN A 232 -29.15 -18.63 -10.75
CA GLN A 232 -29.29 -17.92 -9.47
C GLN A 232 -28.91 -16.45 -9.62
N VAL A 233 -29.75 -15.56 -9.07
CA VAL A 233 -29.46 -14.13 -9.03
C VAL A 233 -28.53 -13.85 -7.85
N CYS A 234 -27.36 -13.32 -8.17
CA CYS A 234 -26.37 -12.87 -7.21
C CYS A 234 -26.38 -11.34 -7.15
N THR A 235 -26.77 -10.81 -6.00
CA THR A 235 -26.63 -9.38 -5.69
C THR A 235 -25.23 -9.14 -5.13
N PHE A 236 -24.58 -8.07 -5.58
CA PHE A 236 -23.31 -7.62 -5.03
C PHE A 236 -23.50 -6.24 -4.42
N ALA A 237 -22.80 -5.97 -3.32
CA ALA A 237 -22.92 -4.70 -2.63
C ALA A 237 -22.20 -3.64 -3.47
N GLY A 238 -22.97 -2.86 -4.24
CA GLY A 238 -22.50 -1.56 -4.69
C GLY A 238 -22.15 -0.73 -3.45
N PRO A 239 -20.94 -0.14 -3.36
CA PRO A 239 -20.65 0.82 -2.31
C PRO A 239 -21.53 2.07 -2.43
#